data_AF-A0A816Q323-F1
#
_entry.id   AF-A0A816Q323-F1
#
_cell.length_a   1.000
_cell.length_b   1.000
_cell.length_c   1.000
_cell.angle_alpha   90.00
_cell.angle_beta   90.00
_cell.angle_gamma   90.00
#
_symmetry.space_group_name_H-M   'P 1'
#
loop_
_entity.id
_entity.type
_entity.pdbx_description
1 polymer ?
#
loop_
_entity_poly.entity_id
_entity_poly.type
_entity_poly.pdbx_seq_one_letter_code
_entity_poly.pdbx_strand_id
1 'polypeptide(L)'
;MAYFGPSPQFLAEYTARNAELEKKLTDEQLQYVRHRYRMNKYASSMEIRQIVTQLYIDDSEFYIDLMEWFSHRRSIEYENEQYRYQLARIAA
;
A
#
# COMPACT_ATOMS: atom_id res chain seq x y z
N MET A 1 -20.67 19.84 6.55
CA MET A 1 -19.57 19.61 5.60
C MET A 1 -19.58 18.15 5.24
N ALA A 2 -19.97 17.78 4.02
CA ALA A 2 -19.80 16.40 3.56
C ALA A 2 -18.30 16.16 3.36
N TYR A 3 -17.77 15.11 3.97
CA TYR A 3 -16.39 14.70 3.79
C TYR A 3 -16.27 14.05 2.40
N PHE A 4 -15.43 14.61 1.53
CA PHE A 4 -15.23 14.15 0.15
C PHE A 4 -13.92 13.36 -0.04
N GLY A 5 -13.40 12.72 1.02
CA GLY A 5 -12.21 11.86 0.95
C GLY A 5 -12.55 10.36 0.84
N PRO A 6 -11.53 9.47 0.77
CA PRO A 6 -11.72 8.01 0.89
C PRO A 6 -12.59 7.70 2.11
N SER A 7 -13.57 6.80 1.96
CA SER A 7 -14.56 6.58 3.02
C SER A 7 -13.88 6.23 4.36
N PRO A 8 -14.40 6.67 5.51
CA PRO A 8 -13.81 6.35 6.81
C PRO A 8 -13.68 4.83 7.05
N GLN A 9 -14.60 4.04 6.48
CA GLN A 9 -14.57 2.57 6.52
C GLN A 9 -13.39 2.02 5.73
N PHE A 10 -13.15 2.54 4.52
CA PHE A 10 -12.02 2.18 3.68
C PHE A 10 -10.67 2.52 4.35
N LEU A 11 -10.56 3.70 4.96
CA LEU A 11 -9.36 4.09 5.72
C LEU A 11 -9.12 3.23 6.97
N ALA A 12 -10.19 2.79 7.64
CA ALA A 12 -10.09 1.94 8.82
C ALA A 12 -9.63 0.52 8.47
N GLU A 13 -10.25 -0.11 7.47
CA GLU A 13 -9.81 -1.42 6.96
C GLU A 13 -8.37 -1.38 6.45
N TYR A 14 -8.00 -0.28 5.76
CA TYR A 14 -6.63 -0.03 5.33
C TYR A 14 -5.64 -0.01 6.49
N THR A 15 -5.93 0.78 7.53
CA THR A 15 -5.02 0.95 8.67
C THR A 15 -4.83 -0.37 9.40
N ALA A 16 -5.89 -1.17 9.51
CA ALA A 16 -5.83 -2.49 10.13
C ALA A 16 -4.94 -3.47 9.33
N ARG A 17 -5.24 -3.69 8.04
CA ARG A 17 -4.49 -4.65 7.21
C ARG A 17 -3.03 -4.24 7.02
N ASN A 18 -2.75 -2.95 6.80
CA ASN A 18 -1.36 -2.49 6.68
C ASN A 18 -0.61 -2.63 8.01
N ALA A 19 -1.24 -2.31 9.14
CA ALA A 19 -0.60 -2.48 10.44
C ALA A 19 -0.28 -3.95 10.72
N GLU A 20 -1.08 -4.91 10.25
CA GLU A 20 -0.80 -6.33 10.40
C GLU A 20 0.45 -6.76 9.60
N LEU A 21 0.58 -6.36 8.33
CA LEU A 21 1.80 -6.63 7.56
C LEU A 21 3.02 -5.94 8.17
N GLU A 22 2.90 -4.66 8.55
CA GLU A 22 4.01 -3.89 9.11
C GLU A 22 4.47 -4.47 10.47
N LYS A 23 3.58 -5.10 11.24
CA LYS A 23 3.94 -5.84 12.48
C LYS A 23 4.74 -7.12 12.22
N LYS A 24 4.60 -7.74 11.05
CA LYS A 24 5.35 -8.94 10.67
C LYS A 24 6.78 -8.61 10.23
N LEU A 25 7.11 -7.33 10.03
CA LEU A 25 8.40 -6.87 9.53
C LEU A 25 9.19 -6.15 10.62
N THR A 26 10.51 -6.32 10.62
CA THR A 26 11.39 -5.41 11.35
C THR A 26 11.40 -4.03 10.69
N ASP A 27 11.86 -3.00 11.41
CA ASP A 27 11.95 -1.65 10.85
C ASP A 27 12.80 -1.59 9.57
N GLU A 28 13.91 -2.35 9.51
CA GLU A 28 14.76 -2.43 8.32
C GLU A 28 14.05 -3.11 7.14
N GLN A 29 13.36 -4.23 7.41
CA GLN A 29 12.58 -4.94 6.40
C GLN A 29 11.45 -4.06 5.86
N LEU A 30 10.78 -3.31 6.74
CA LEU A 30 9.73 -2.37 6.37
C LEU A 30 10.29 -1.21 5.55
N GLN A 31 11.45 -0.65 5.92
CA GLN A 31 12.11 0.38 5.13
C GLN A 31 12.49 -0.13 3.74
N TYR A 32 12.98 -1.36 3.65
CA TYR A 32 13.29 -2.02 2.40
C TYR A 32 12.05 -2.20 1.52
N VAL A 33 10.94 -2.72 2.05
CA VAL A 33 9.66 -2.84 1.33
C VAL A 33 9.19 -1.47 0.83
N ARG A 34 9.22 -0.45 1.69
CA ARG A 34 8.86 0.94 1.34
C ARG A 34 9.78 1.53 0.28
N HIS A 35 11.06 1.16 0.26
CA HIS A 35 12.00 1.58 -0.77
C HIS A 35 11.66 0.90 -2.11
N ARG A 36 11.42 -0.41 -2.12
CA ARG A 36 11.02 -1.16 -3.32
C ARG A 36 9.72 -0.63 -3.92
N TYR A 37 8.74 -0.30 -3.09
CA TYR A 37 7.50 0.35 -3.54
C TYR A 37 7.74 1.70 -4.22
N ARG A 38 8.63 2.53 -3.65
CA ARG A 38 8.99 3.83 -4.24
C ARG A 38 9.69 3.68 -5.59
N MET A 39 10.50 2.64 -5.76
CA MET A 39 11.20 2.35 -7.01
C MET A 39 10.26 1.79 -8.09
N ASN A 40 9.34 0.90 -7.72
CA ASN A 40 8.35 0.35 -8.64
C ASN A 40 7.01 0.09 -7.92
N LYS A 41 6.07 1.04 -8.04
CA LYS A 41 4.72 0.90 -7.46
C LYS A 41 3.91 -0.23 -8.12
N TYR A 42 4.25 -0.58 -9.36
CA TYR A 42 3.55 -1.59 -10.18
C TYR A 42 4.38 -2.87 -10.30
N ALA A 43 5.12 -3.21 -9.24
CA ALA A 43 5.89 -4.46 -9.18
C ALA A 43 5.00 -5.66 -9.54
N SER A 44 5.48 -6.46 -10.49
CA SER A 44 4.88 -7.72 -10.90
C SER A 44 4.92 -8.75 -9.76
N SER A 45 4.12 -9.81 -9.88
CA SER A 45 4.15 -10.95 -8.97
C SER A 45 5.56 -11.54 -8.79
N MET A 46 6.34 -11.59 -9.87
CA MET A 46 7.73 -12.08 -9.83
C MET A 46 8.65 -11.15 -9.05
N GLU A 47 8.54 -9.83 -9.25
CA GLU A 47 9.30 -8.84 -8.48
C GLU A 47 8.92 -8.86 -6.99
N ILE A 48 7.63 -8.98 -6.68
CA ILE A 48 7.16 -9.09 -5.29
C ILE A 48 7.69 -10.37 -4.63
N ARG A 49 7.71 -11.49 -5.36
CA ARG A 49 8.32 -12.73 -4.87
C ARG A 49 9.81 -12.56 -4.58
N GLN A 50 10.55 -11.82 -5.42
CA GLN A 50 11.95 -11.49 -5.14
C GLN A 50 12.12 -10.63 -3.89
N ILE A 51 11.20 -9.70 -3.61
CA ILE A 51 11.21 -8.90 -2.38
C ILE A 51 11.07 -9.83 -1.17
N VAL A 52 10.13 -10.77 -1.19
CA VAL A 52 9.96 -11.76 -0.11
C VAL A 52 11.22 -12.60 0.10
N THR A 53 11.82 -13.09 -0.98
CA THR A 53 13.08 -13.85 -0.91
C THR A 53 14.22 -13.02 -0.29
N GLN A 54 14.34 -11.74 -0.65
CA GLN A 54 15.36 -10.86 -0.07
C GLN A 54 15.11 -10.48 1.38
N LEU A 55 13.86 -10.59 1.84
CA LEU A 55 13.50 -10.40 3.24
C LEU A 55 13.81 -11.63 4.12
N TYR A 56 14.22 -12.76 3.51
CA TYR A 56 14.42 -14.04 4.18
C TYR A 56 13.18 -14.53 4.94
N ILE A 57 11.99 -14.24 4.40
CA ILE A 57 10.71 -14.67 4.95
C ILE A 57 10.26 -15.91 4.19
N ASP A 58 10.18 -17.04 4.89
CA ASP A 58 9.71 -18.33 4.36
C ASP A 58 8.23 -18.56 4.67
N ASP A 59 7.41 -17.54 4.39
CA ASP A 59 5.97 -17.54 4.60
C ASP A 59 5.27 -17.30 3.24
N SER A 60 4.56 -18.31 2.76
CA SER A 60 3.82 -18.25 1.51
C SER A 60 2.60 -17.31 1.58
N GLU A 61 2.05 -17.10 2.77
CA GLU A 61 0.98 -16.12 3.01
C GLU A 61 1.53 -14.70 2.96
N PHE A 62 2.76 -14.48 3.46
CA PHE A 62 3.39 -13.16 3.42
C PHE A 62 3.55 -12.61 1.99
N TYR A 63 3.77 -13.48 1.00
CA TYR A 63 3.77 -13.07 -0.40
C TYR A 63 2.43 -12.48 -0.85
N ILE A 64 1.32 -13.09 -0.42
CA ILE A 64 -0.03 -12.61 -0.74
C ILE A 64 -0.28 -11.29 -0.01
N ASP A 65 0.05 -11.22 1.29
CA ASP A 65 -0.11 -10.00 2.08
C ASP A 65 0.68 -8.82 1.48
N LEU A 66 1.91 -9.08 1.01
CA LEU A 66 2.75 -8.07 0.37
C LEU A 66 2.19 -7.63 -0.99
N MET A 67 1.64 -8.56 -1.78
CA MET A 67 0.92 -8.23 -3.02
C MET A 67 -0.28 -7.34 -2.75
N GLU A 68 -1.09 -7.67 -1.75
CA GLU A 68 -2.24 -6.86 -1.34
C GLU A 68 -1.80 -5.48 -0.86
N TRP A 69 -0.72 -5.39 -0.07
CA TRP A 69 -0.17 -4.12 0.40
C TRP A 69 0.25 -3.20 -0.75
N PHE A 70 0.93 -3.75 -1.77
CA PHE A 70 1.28 -2.99 -2.99
C PHE A 70 0.02 -2.50 -3.72
N SER A 71 -0.99 -3.36 -3.84
CA SER A 71 -2.24 -3.04 -4.50
C SER A 71 -3.00 -1.93 -3.77
N HIS A 72 -3.21 -2.08 -2.47
CA HIS A 72 -3.93 -1.11 -1.64
C HIS A 72 -3.26 0.25 -1.58
N ARG A 73 -1.92 0.29 -1.48
CA ARG A 73 -1.19 1.57 -1.54
C ARG A 73 -1.47 2.33 -2.83
N ARG A 74 -1.55 1.64 -3.98
CA ARG A 74 -1.88 2.29 -5.26
C ARG A 74 -3.31 2.83 -5.28
N SER A 75 -4.27 2.08 -4.75
CA SER A 75 -5.68 2.51 -4.69
C SER A 75 -5.83 3.81 -3.90
N ILE A 76 -5.08 3.98 -2.81
CA ILE A 76 -5.11 5.21 -2.00
C ILE A 76 -4.52 6.39 -2.74
N GLU A 77 -3.40 6.18 -3.44
CA GLU A 77 -2.80 7.25 -4.24
C GLU A 77 -3.76 7.69 -5.34
N TYR A 78 -4.43 6.73 -5.99
CA TYR A 78 -5.45 6.99 -7.00
C TYR A 78 -6.66 7.75 -6.43
N GLU A 79 -7.23 7.32 -5.30
CA GLU A 79 -8.36 8.02 -4.67
C GLU A 79 -7.99 9.42 -4.18
N ASN A 80 -6.78 9.61 -3.63
CA ASN A 80 -6.28 10.94 -3.27
C ASN A 80 -6.07 11.83 -4.51
N GLU A 81 -5.62 11.26 -5.61
CA GLU A 81 -5.45 11.99 -6.87
C GLU A 81 -6.81 12.40 -7.45
N GLN A 82 -7.78 11.49 -7.50
CA GLN A 82 -9.16 11.80 -7.89
C GLN A 82 -9.78 12.89 -7.01
N TYR A 83 -9.55 12.83 -5.70
CA TYR A 83 -9.96 13.86 -4.76
C TYR A 83 -9.36 15.24 -5.09
N ARG A 84 -8.04 15.31 -5.32
CA ARG A 84 -7.36 16.56 -5.69
C ARG A 84 -7.92 17.14 -6.98
N TYR A 85 -8.20 16.30 -7.98
CA TYR A 85 -8.84 16.74 -9.22
C TYR A 85 -10.26 17.29 -9.00
N GLN A 86 -11.06 16.65 -8.14
CA GLN A 86 -12.40 17.15 -7.80
C GLN A 86 -12.36 18.50 -7.08
N LEU A 87 -11.43 18.68 -6.12
CA LEU A 87 -11.24 19.96 -5.46
C LEU A 87 -10.84 21.07 -6.44
N ALA A 88 -9.89 20.79 -7.34
CA ALA A 88 -9.45 21.74 -8.35
C ALA A 88 -10.61 22.15 -9.28
N ARG A 89 -11.52 21.22 -9.58
CA ARG A 89 -12.72 21.48 -10.40
C ARG A 89 -13.78 22.33 -9.69
N ILE A 90 -13.93 22.21 -8.37
CA ILE A 90 -14.89 23.01 -7.59
C ILE A 90 -14.34 24.41 -7.31
N ALA A 91 -13.01 24.55 -7.22
CA ALA A 91 -12.33 25.82 -6.96
C ALA A 91 -12.09 26.68 -8.22
N ALA A 92 -12.34 26.14 -9.42
CA ALA A 92 -12.25 26.83 -10.71
C ALA A 92 -13.63 27.35 -11.15
#